data_AF-A0A4P6HPZ1-F1
#
_entry.id   AF-A0A4P6HPZ1-F1
#
_cell.length_a   1.000
_cell.length_b   1.000
_cell.length_c   1.000
_cell.angle_alpha   90.00
_cell.angle_beta   90.00
_cell.angle_gamma   90.00
#
_symmetry.space_group_name_H-M   'P 1'
#
loop_
_entity.id
_entity.type
_entity.pdbx_description
1 polymer ?
#
loop_
_entity_poly.entity_id
_entity_poly.type
_entity_poly.pdbx_seq_one_letter_code
_entity_poly.pdbx_strand_id
1 'polypeptide(L)'
;MKLHRYYPGLMAAVLLVCLMALAAGPAGAAKADDDGKPLKTGVTITGIVEDDYADGLLVTTEDGTSYMVLTPEEVSLEQEETFHKKFKGQSVTLTGNVFRDEDGSLSLFVMSLPAK
;
A
#
# COMPACT_ATOMS: atom_id res chain seq x y z
N MET A 1 -40.16 -54.87 29.17
CA MET A 1 -38.90 -55.20 29.88
C MET A 1 -37.72 -54.96 28.94
N LYS A 2 -36.85 -54.02 29.34
CA LYS A 2 -35.46 -53.70 28.89
C LYS A 2 -35.07 -53.92 27.42
N LEU A 3 -35.05 -52.84 26.64
CA LEU A 3 -34.26 -52.72 25.40
C LEU A 3 -32.83 -52.28 25.74
N HIS A 4 -31.84 -53.06 25.31
CA HIS A 4 -30.41 -52.77 25.47
C HIS A 4 -30.01 -51.54 24.64
N ARG A 5 -29.53 -50.49 25.32
CA ARG A 5 -28.75 -49.40 24.73
C ARG A 5 -27.32 -49.88 24.48
N TYR A 6 -26.90 -49.98 23.22
CA TYR A 6 -25.49 -49.93 22.85
C TYR A 6 -25.29 -48.72 21.94
N TYR A 7 -24.45 -47.80 22.39
CA TYR A 7 -24.18 -46.49 21.80
C TYR A 7 -23.37 -46.63 20.51
N PRO A 8 -23.91 -46.30 19.31
CA PRO A 8 -23.11 -46.23 18.09
C PRO A 8 -22.39 -44.88 17.93
N GLY A 9 -22.47 -43.99 18.93
CA GLY A 9 -22.06 -42.59 18.81
C GLY A 9 -20.57 -42.31 18.98
N LEU A 10 -19.76 -43.24 19.50
CA LEU A 10 -18.36 -42.94 19.83
C LEU A 10 -17.38 -43.22 18.65
N MET A 11 -17.77 -44.03 17.67
CA MET A 11 -16.86 -44.45 16.58
C MET A 11 -16.98 -43.60 15.30
N ALA A 12 -18.03 -42.77 15.18
CA ALA A 12 -18.22 -41.92 13.99
C ALA A 12 -17.51 -40.55 14.08
N ALA A 13 -17.08 -40.13 15.28
CA ALA A 13 -16.55 -38.79 15.50
C ALA A 13 -15.05 -38.63 15.14
N VAL A 14 -14.31 -39.73 14.96
CA VAL A 14 -12.85 -39.66 14.70
C VAL A 14 -12.53 -39.59 13.20
N LEU A 15 -13.43 -40.06 12.33
CA LEU A 15 -13.18 -40.14 10.88
C LEU A 15 -13.47 -38.84 10.12
N LEU A 16 -14.25 -37.92 10.69
CA LEU A 16 -14.60 -36.66 10.03
C LEU A 16 -13.51 -35.57 10.14
N VAL A 17 -12.58 -35.71 11.10
CA VAL A 17 -11.51 -34.72 11.33
C VAL A 17 -10.36 -34.89 10.33
N CYS A 18 -10.12 -36.09 9.80
CA CYS A 18 -9.03 -36.34 8.85
C CYS A 18 -9.34 -35.90 7.40
N LEU A 19 -10.60 -35.65 7.05
CA LEU A 19 -10.99 -35.29 5.67
C LEU A 19 -11.01 -33.77 5.41
N MET A 20 -11.05 -32.95 6.45
CA MET A 20 -11.01 -31.48 6.31
C MET A 20 -9.59 -30.92 6.12
N ALA A 21 -8.55 -31.73 6.31
CA ALA A 21 -7.16 -31.30 6.15
C ALA A 21 -6.64 -31.33 4.69
N LEU A 22 -7.38 -31.93 3.76
CA LEU A 22 -6.98 -32.02 2.34
C LEU A 22 -7.61 -30.96 1.43
N ALA A 23 -8.46 -30.08 1.96
CA ALA A 23 -9.07 -28.99 1.20
C ALA A 23 -8.31 -27.65 1.33
N ALA A 24 -7.14 -27.65 1.98
CA ALA A 24 -6.17 -26.58 1.83
C ALA A 24 -5.45 -26.77 0.48
N GLY A 25 -6.15 -26.43 -0.62
CA GLY A 25 -5.48 -26.12 -1.87
C GLY A 25 -4.41 -25.05 -1.60
N PRO A 26 -3.32 -24.99 -2.38
CA PRO A 26 -2.23 -24.07 -2.14
C PRO A 26 -2.82 -22.67 -1.99
N ALA A 27 -2.82 -22.17 -0.75
CA ALA A 27 -3.12 -20.79 -0.44
C ALA A 27 -2.22 -19.99 -1.37
N GLY A 28 -2.85 -19.16 -2.21
CA GLY A 28 -2.17 -18.39 -3.24
C GLY A 28 -0.90 -17.82 -2.65
N ALA A 29 0.21 -18.06 -3.34
CA ALA A 29 1.47 -17.44 -3.03
C ALA A 29 1.22 -15.97 -2.75
N ALA A 30 1.25 -15.59 -1.46
CA ALA A 30 1.48 -14.22 -1.09
C ALA A 30 2.76 -13.87 -1.83
N LYS A 31 2.66 -12.95 -2.79
CA LYS A 31 3.82 -12.42 -3.49
C LYS A 31 4.61 -11.65 -2.45
N ALA A 32 5.41 -12.36 -1.67
CA ALA A 32 6.51 -11.78 -0.95
C ALA A 32 7.46 -11.20 -2.02
N ASP A 33 7.97 -10.01 -1.73
CA ASP A 33 9.10 -9.36 -2.38
C ASP A 33 8.86 -8.54 -3.67
N ASP A 34 7.81 -7.72 -3.70
CA ASP A 34 7.87 -6.52 -4.57
C ASP A 34 7.51 -5.19 -3.86
N ASP A 35 7.18 -5.19 -2.56
CA ASP A 35 6.86 -3.95 -1.82
C ASP A 35 8.07 -3.02 -1.58
N GLY A 36 9.29 -3.50 -1.86
CA GLY A 36 10.52 -2.72 -1.71
C GLY A 36 11.07 -2.15 -3.01
N LYS A 37 10.52 -2.52 -4.16
CA LYS A 37 11.08 -2.12 -5.46
C LYS A 37 10.26 -0.98 -6.05
N PRO A 38 10.92 0.10 -6.50
CA PRO A 38 10.22 1.15 -7.20
C PRO A 38 9.58 0.58 -8.46
N LEU A 39 8.29 0.85 -8.63
CA LEU A 39 7.54 0.57 -9.86
C LEU A 39 8.23 1.20 -11.06
N LYS A 40 8.78 2.41 -10.88
CA LYS A 40 9.62 3.11 -11.86
C LYS A 40 10.65 3.97 -11.15
N THR A 41 11.86 4.06 -11.70
CA THR A 41 12.95 4.89 -11.16
C THR A 41 13.23 6.10 -12.04
N GLY A 42 13.66 7.21 -11.43
CA GLY A 42 14.07 8.43 -12.14
C GLY A 42 12.97 9.05 -12.99
N VAL A 43 11.72 8.94 -12.55
CA VAL A 43 10.56 9.48 -13.26
C VAL A 43 10.43 10.96 -12.93
N THR A 44 10.27 11.78 -13.97
CA THR A 44 9.87 13.18 -13.85
C THR A 44 8.37 13.29 -14.07
N ILE A 45 7.64 13.75 -13.07
CA ILE A 45 6.21 14.06 -13.16
C ILE A 45 6.00 15.57 -13.10
N THR A 46 4.95 16.06 -13.75
CA THR A 46 4.47 17.44 -13.59
C THR A 46 3.02 17.38 -13.15
N GLY A 47 2.72 17.99 -12.01
CA GLY A 47 1.38 17.95 -11.43
C GLY A 47 1.13 19.11 -10.50
N ILE A 48 -0.14 19.29 -10.14
CA ILE A 48 -0.61 20.34 -9.26
C ILE A 48 -0.46 19.85 -7.82
N VAL A 49 0.19 20.65 -6.97
CA VAL A 49 0.22 20.39 -5.53
C VAL A 49 -1.18 20.61 -4.97
N GLU A 50 -1.73 19.60 -4.30
CA GLU A 50 -3.06 19.68 -3.73
C GLU A 50 -3.13 20.72 -2.60
N ASP A 51 -4.33 21.23 -2.31
CA ASP A 51 -4.54 22.19 -1.22
C ASP A 51 -4.55 21.54 0.17
N ASP A 52 -4.92 20.25 0.22
CA ASP A 52 -4.99 19.49 1.46
C ASP A 52 -3.62 18.88 1.80
N TYR A 53 -3.26 18.99 3.08
CA TYR A 53 -2.03 18.46 3.66
C TYR A 53 -2.34 17.53 4.84
N ALA A 54 -3.59 17.07 4.98
CA ALA A 54 -4.01 16.19 6.06
C ALA A 54 -3.20 14.88 6.09
N ASP A 55 -2.90 14.33 4.92
CA ASP A 55 -2.20 13.07 4.74
C ASP A 55 -0.73 13.25 4.28
N GLY A 56 -0.26 14.50 4.16
CA GLY A 56 1.08 14.85 3.66
C GLY A 56 1.04 15.61 2.33
N LEU A 57 2.20 15.72 1.67
CA LEU A 57 2.32 16.43 0.40
C LEU A 57 1.77 15.59 -0.77
N LEU A 58 0.61 15.97 -1.30
CA LEU A 58 -0.01 15.33 -2.47
C LEU A 58 0.20 16.13 -3.75
N VAL A 59 0.44 15.42 -4.86
CA VAL A 59 0.58 16.01 -6.20
C VAL A 59 -0.26 15.22 -7.20
N THR A 60 -1.21 15.89 -7.84
CA THR A 60 -2.06 15.30 -8.89
C THR A 60 -1.61 15.76 -10.28
N THR A 61 -1.28 14.81 -11.14
CA THR A 61 -0.90 15.06 -12.53
C THR A 61 -2.12 15.37 -13.40
N GLU A 62 -1.91 15.93 -14.60
CA GLU A 62 -2.99 16.34 -15.52
C GLU A 62 -3.90 15.18 -15.97
N ASP A 63 -3.38 13.95 -15.94
CA ASP A 63 -4.14 12.73 -16.26
C ASP A 63 -5.02 12.24 -15.09
N GLY A 64 -5.01 12.96 -13.96
CA GLY A 64 -5.78 12.63 -12.75
C GLY A 64 -5.10 11.64 -11.82
N THR A 65 -3.84 11.29 -12.05
CA THR A 65 -3.08 10.42 -11.14
C THR A 65 -2.56 11.23 -9.94
N SER A 66 -2.92 10.81 -8.73
CA SER A 66 -2.42 11.43 -7.50
C SER A 66 -1.23 10.65 -6.94
N TYR A 67 -0.20 11.37 -6.51
CA TYR A 67 1.03 10.85 -5.93
C TYR A 67 1.25 11.44 -4.53
N MET A 68 1.50 10.56 -3.56
CA MET A 68 2.02 10.96 -2.25
C MET A 68 3.52 11.22 -2.34
N VAL A 69 3.94 12.45 -2.10
CA VAL A 69 5.36 12.82 -2.17
C VAL A 69 6.04 12.42 -0.87
N LEU A 70 7.03 11.53 -0.98
CA LEU A 70 7.84 11.09 0.14
C LEU A 70 9.23 11.71 0.02
N THR A 71 9.71 12.33 1.10
CA THR A 71 11.04 12.94 1.16
C THR A 71 11.96 12.14 2.10
N PRO A 72 13.28 12.18 1.91
CA PRO A 72 14.23 11.59 2.86
C PRO A 72 14.21 12.35 4.19
N GLU A 73 14.71 11.72 5.26
CA GLU A 73 14.80 12.32 6.61
C GLU A 73 15.68 13.59 6.67
N GLU A 74 16.51 13.81 5.64
CA GLU A 74 17.32 15.02 5.48
C GLU A 74 16.46 16.26 5.17
N VAL A 75 15.28 16.07 4.61
CA VAL A 75 14.29 17.13 4.39
C VAL A 75 13.46 17.27 5.65
N SER A 76 13.49 18.45 6.25
CA SER A 76 12.71 18.69 7.47
C SER A 76 11.22 18.87 7.15
N LEU A 77 10.37 18.54 8.12
CA LEU A 77 8.93 18.81 8.04
C LEU A 77 8.63 20.29 7.75
N GLU A 78 9.45 21.21 8.28
CA GLU A 78 9.33 22.65 8.00
C GLU A 78 9.56 22.97 6.52
N GLN A 79 10.51 22.30 5.86
CA GLN A 79 10.78 22.47 4.44
C GLN A 79 9.65 21.92 3.58
N GLU A 80 9.10 20.76 3.94
CA GLU A 80 7.95 20.15 3.27
C GLU A 80 6.71 21.03 3.39
N GLU A 81 6.39 21.51 4.60
CA GLU A 81 5.29 22.45 4.82
C GLU A 81 5.48 23.77 4.08
N THR A 82 6.72 24.29 4.03
CA THR A 82 7.03 25.52 3.31
C THR A 82 6.84 25.34 1.81
N PHE A 83 7.28 24.19 1.27
CA PHE A 83 7.04 23.81 -0.11
C PHE A 83 5.53 23.76 -0.40
N HIS A 84 4.77 23.02 0.41
CA HIS A 84 3.32 22.93 0.27
C HIS A 84 2.65 24.32 0.30
N LYS A 85 2.94 25.14 1.32
CA LYS A 85 2.37 26.49 1.45
C LYS A 85 2.69 27.39 0.26
N LYS A 86 3.89 27.26 -0.32
CA LYS A 86 4.35 28.07 -1.46
C LYS A 86 3.73 27.61 -2.77
N PHE A 87 3.58 26.30 -2.97
CA PHE A 87 3.22 25.71 -4.27
C PHE A 87 1.83 25.09 -4.34
N LYS A 88 1.06 25.05 -3.26
CA LYS A 88 -0.34 24.60 -3.29
C LYS A 88 -1.14 25.29 -4.40
N GLY A 89 -1.91 24.50 -5.14
CA GLY A 89 -2.66 24.93 -6.32
C GLY A 89 -1.79 25.31 -7.53
N GLN A 90 -0.46 25.14 -7.46
CA GLN A 90 0.47 25.40 -8.57
C GLN A 90 1.01 24.09 -9.14
N SER A 91 1.30 24.13 -10.44
CA SER A 91 1.97 23.03 -11.12
C SER A 91 3.46 23.03 -10.78
N VAL A 92 3.96 21.90 -10.30
CA VAL A 92 5.38 21.65 -9.99
C VAL A 92 5.87 20.44 -10.77
N THR A 93 7.16 20.46 -11.11
CA THR A 93 7.84 19.31 -11.71
C THR A 93 8.72 18.64 -10.65
N LEU A 94 8.46 17.37 -10.39
CA LEU A 94 9.18 16.57 -9.40
C LEU A 94 9.86 15.38 -10.09
N THR A 95 11.06 15.05 -9.65
CA THR A 95 11.79 13.87 -10.15
C THR A 95 12.09 12.94 -9.00
N GLY A 96 11.70 11.67 -9.15
CA GLY A 96 11.76 10.70 -8.08
C GLY A 96 11.53 9.27 -8.54
N ASN A 97 11.45 8.38 -7.56
CA ASN A 97 11.12 6.99 -7.77
C ASN A 97 9.65 6.77 -7.39
N VAL A 98 8.90 6.12 -8.26
CA VAL A 98 7.49 5.81 -8.00
C VAL A 98 7.40 4.44 -7.33
N PHE A 99 6.69 4.39 -6.21
CA PHE A 99 6.34 3.20 -5.47
C PHE A 99 4.82 3.03 -5.54
N ARG A 100 4.37 1.80 -5.35
CA ARG A 100 2.96 1.48 -5.18
C ARG A 100 2.81 0.89 -3.78
N ASP A 101 1.92 1.48 -3.00
CA ASP A 101 1.61 1.02 -1.65
C ASP A 101 0.62 -0.16 -1.68
N GLU A 102 0.44 -0.82 -0.53
CA GLU A 102 -0.38 -2.03 -0.40
C GLU A 102 -1.86 -1.79 -0.74
N ASP A 103 -2.34 -0.56 -0.57
CA ASP A 103 -3.69 -0.10 -0.92
C ASP A 103 -3.85 0.23 -2.42
N GLY A 104 -2.75 0.19 -3.19
CA GLY A 104 -2.70 0.54 -4.60
C GLY A 104 -2.42 2.02 -4.89
N SER A 105 -2.26 2.84 -3.86
CA SER A 105 -1.86 4.24 -3.97
C SER A 105 -0.45 4.37 -4.54
N LEU A 106 -0.15 5.52 -5.17
CA LEU A 106 1.16 5.78 -5.73
C LEU A 106 1.92 6.78 -4.86
N SER A 107 3.15 6.42 -4.52
CA SER A 107 4.05 7.27 -3.77
C SER A 107 5.22 7.69 -4.67
N LEU A 108 5.58 8.98 -4.67
CA LEU A 108 6.74 9.50 -5.36
C LEU A 108 7.82 9.87 -4.35
N PHE A 109 8.85 9.04 -4.24
CA PHE A 109 10.01 9.35 -3.42
C PHE A 109 10.95 10.31 -4.15
N VAL A 110 11.05 11.54 -3.66
CA VAL A 110 11.90 12.60 -4.22
C VAL A 110 13.11 12.83 -3.33
N MET A 111 14.32 12.92 -3.92
CA MET A 111 15.54 13.17 -3.16
C MET A 111 15.60 14.60 -2.59
N SER A 112 14.93 15.54 -3.24
CA SER A 112 14.89 16.93 -2.82
C SER A 112 13.63 17.62 -3.36
N LEU A 113 13.17 18.64 -2.64
CA LEU A 113 12.08 19.48 -3.07
C LEU A 113 12.60 20.72 -3.84
N PRO A 114 11.90 21.17 -4.89
CA PRO A 114 12.24 22.39 -5.60
C PRO A 114 12.24 23.60 -4.66
N ALA A 115 13.38 24.28 -4.55
CA ALA A 115 13.52 25.47 -3.70
C ALA A 115 13.04 26.78 -4.37
N LYS A 116 12.85 26.79 -5.70
CA LYS A 116 12.56 28.00 -6.47
C LYS A 116 11.32 27.84 -7.32
#